data_AF-A0A1E7MZ67-F1
#
_entry.id   AF-A0A1E7MZ67-F1
#
_cell.length_a   1.000
_cell.length_b   1.000
_cell.length_c   1.000
_cell.angle_alpha   90.00
_cell.angle_beta   90.00
_cell.angle_gamma   90.00
#
_symmetry.space_group_name_H-M   'P 1'
#
loop_
_entity.id
_entity.type
_entity.pdbx_description
1 polymer ?
#
loop_
_entity_poly.entity_id
_entity_poly.type
_entity_poly.pdbx_seq_one_letter_code
_entity_poly.pdbx_strand_id
1 'polypeptide(L)'
;MALCVTTALVHVLLVFLYVAPSNQISQRYSKQINAWIYPFFEQNWRLFAPNPESVSRQISARTEATSSNGSKQVSDWFDLTAVDSADVEHNIFPSHTTQNMLRRAWTSYLETHGGDDRSYSARAAMFQKYLRNIAVERVSAHQPGPFQAIQLRVTTQPIAGSPHARGPYPAAKAPVETRYLPLWKVTPNGN
;
A
#
# COMPACT_ATOMS: atom_id res chain seq x y z
N MET A 1 2.66 -36.45 5.31
CA MET A 1 3.06 -36.43 6.74
C MET A 1 4.51 -35.99 6.91
N ALA A 2 5.52 -36.78 6.52
CA ALA A 2 6.94 -36.44 6.72
C ALA A 2 7.33 -35.06 6.14
N LEU A 3 6.95 -34.77 4.89
CA LEU A 3 7.22 -33.48 4.24
C LEU A 3 6.66 -32.29 5.06
N CYS A 4 5.40 -32.37 5.49
CA CYS A 4 4.77 -31.31 6.28
C CYS A 4 5.50 -31.07 7.60
N VAL A 5 5.89 -32.15 8.29
CA VAL A 5 6.64 -32.06 9.55
C VAL A 5 8.01 -31.43 9.31
N THR A 6 8.73 -31.86 8.27
CA THR A 6 10.03 -31.28 7.91
C THR A 6 9.90 -29.79 7.58
N THR A 7 8.93 -29.40 6.76
CA THR A 7 8.68 -27.99 6.42
C THR A 7 8.34 -27.17 7.66
N ALA A 8 7.53 -27.69 8.58
CA ALA A 8 7.19 -27.02 9.83
C ALA A 8 8.43 -26.80 10.71
N LEU A 9 9.29 -27.82 10.85
CA LEU A 9 10.54 -27.70 11.62
C LEU A 9 11.50 -26.69 11.01
N VAL A 10 11.66 -26.69 9.68
CA VAL A 10 12.46 -25.68 8.97
C VAL A 10 11.90 -24.29 9.17
N HIS A 11 10.58 -24.12 9.07
CA HIS A 11 9.93 -22.84 9.30
C HIS A 11 10.18 -22.33 10.73
N VAL A 12 9.98 -23.16 11.75
CA VAL A 12 10.23 -22.81 13.17
C VAL A 12 11.69 -22.42 13.38
N LEU A 13 12.64 -23.15 12.79
CA LEU A 13 14.07 -22.81 12.87
C LEU A 13 14.37 -21.44 12.23
N LEU A 14 13.83 -21.17 11.04
CA LEU A 14 14.07 -19.91 10.33
C LEU A 14 13.42 -18.73 11.05
N VAL A 15 12.23 -18.91 11.62
CA VAL A 15 11.58 -17.90 12.48
C VAL A 15 12.43 -17.65 13.73
N PHE A 16 12.93 -18.70 14.38
CA PHE A 16 13.82 -18.56 15.53
C PHE A 16 15.06 -17.75 15.18
N LEU A 17 15.77 -18.09 14.09
CA LEU A 17 16.96 -17.35 13.66
C LEU A 17 16.66 -15.89 13.29
N TYR A 18 15.46 -15.61 12.78
CA TYR A 18 15.03 -14.25 12.45
C TYR A 18 14.75 -13.39 13.68
N VAL A 19 14.13 -13.96 14.73
CA VAL A 19 13.76 -13.22 15.96
C VAL A 19 14.85 -13.23 17.02
N ALA A 20 15.73 -14.22 17.02
CA ALA A 20 16.81 -14.34 17.98
C ALA A 20 17.79 -13.16 17.90
N PRO A 21 18.47 -12.83 19.01
CA PRO A 21 19.58 -11.86 18.98
C PRO A 21 20.61 -12.20 17.90
N SER A 22 21.22 -11.15 17.34
CA SER A 22 22.19 -11.27 16.24
C SER A 22 23.29 -12.28 16.56
N ASN A 23 23.42 -13.30 15.69
CA ASN A 23 24.39 -14.37 15.81
C ASN A 23 25.04 -14.66 14.44
N GLN A 24 26.16 -15.38 14.45
CA GLN A 24 26.98 -15.64 13.24
C GLN A 24 26.20 -16.36 12.14
N ILE A 25 25.30 -17.28 12.51
CA ILE A 25 24.47 -18.04 11.55
C ILE A 25 23.47 -17.10 10.88
N SER A 26 22.76 -16.29 11.67
CA SER A 26 21.73 -15.38 11.18
C SER A 26 22.31 -14.29 10.29
N GLN A 27 23.51 -13.79 10.61
CA GLN A 27 24.23 -12.85 9.74
C GLN A 27 24.64 -13.49 8.42
N ARG A 28 25.27 -14.68 8.46
CA ARG A 28 25.78 -15.39 7.29
C ARG A 28 24.66 -15.81 6.31
N TYR A 29 23.52 -16.22 6.83
CA TYR A 29 22.37 -16.70 6.04
C TYR A 29 21.21 -15.69 5.98
N SER A 30 21.47 -14.42 6.29
CA SER A 30 20.45 -13.36 6.36
C SER A 30 19.61 -13.27 5.09
N LYS A 31 20.22 -13.39 3.91
CA LYS A 31 19.49 -13.34 2.62
C LYS A 31 18.46 -14.47 2.49
N GLN A 32 18.84 -15.71 2.84
CA GLN A 32 17.99 -16.89 2.75
C GLN A 32 16.86 -16.84 3.79
N ILE A 33 17.22 -16.47 5.03
CA ILE A 33 16.25 -16.30 6.11
C ILE A 33 15.22 -15.24 5.71
N ASN A 34 15.66 -14.06 5.26
CA ASN A 34 14.79 -12.98 4.82
C ASN A 34 13.90 -13.37 3.64
N ALA A 35 14.43 -14.13 2.66
CA ALA A 35 13.64 -14.59 1.52
C ALA A 35 12.53 -15.58 1.91
N TRP A 36 12.74 -16.39 2.95
CA TRP A 36 11.71 -17.29 3.48
C TRP A 36 10.70 -16.57 4.38
N ILE A 37 11.17 -15.61 5.19
CA ILE A 37 10.37 -14.96 6.24
C ILE A 37 9.49 -13.84 5.69
N TYR A 38 10.05 -12.88 4.95
CA TYR A 38 9.31 -11.68 4.52
C TYR A 38 8.07 -11.90 3.64
N PRO A 39 7.91 -13.01 2.89
CA PRO A 39 6.65 -13.30 2.22
C PRO A 39 5.48 -13.56 3.18
N PHE A 40 5.75 -14.08 4.39
CA PHE A 40 4.72 -14.55 5.31
C PHE A 40 4.69 -13.79 6.65
N PHE A 41 5.83 -13.26 7.08
CA PHE A 41 6.00 -12.66 8.39
C PHE A 41 6.90 -11.44 8.30
N GLU A 42 6.30 -10.25 8.32
CA GLU A 42 7.01 -8.99 8.43
C GLU A 42 6.75 -8.40 9.82
N GLN A 43 7.83 -8.12 10.56
CA GLN A 43 7.73 -7.46 11.86
C GLN A 43 7.55 -5.96 11.66
N ASN A 44 6.33 -5.48 11.88
CA ASN A 44 6.04 -4.05 11.91
C ASN A 44 5.44 -3.66 13.26
N TRP A 45 6.30 -3.20 14.17
CA TRP A 45 5.94 -2.82 15.55
C TRP A 45 5.27 -1.44 15.65
N ARG A 46 4.90 -0.80 14.53
CA ARG A 46 4.29 0.54 14.52
C ARG A 46 2.95 0.61 15.29
N LEU A 47 2.26 -0.51 15.52
CA LEU A 47 1.04 -0.55 16.33
C LEU A 47 1.29 -0.23 17.81
N PHE A 48 2.49 -0.51 18.31
CA PHE A 48 2.91 -0.20 19.69
C PHE A 48 3.87 0.98 19.74
N ALA A 49 3.96 1.77 18.65
CA ALA A 49 4.70 3.01 18.71
C ALA A 49 4.08 3.93 19.78
N PRO A 50 4.89 4.71 20.53
CA PRO A 50 4.37 5.67 21.51
C PRO A 50 3.31 6.61 20.94
N ASN A 51 3.42 6.90 19.63
CA ASN A 51 2.44 7.66 18.86
C ASN A 51 1.98 6.79 17.67
N PRO A 52 0.83 6.09 17.77
CA PRO A 52 0.29 5.33 16.65
C PRO A 52 -0.13 6.27 15.50
N GLU A 53 -0.30 5.70 14.32
CA GLU A 53 -0.76 6.46 13.15
C GLU A 53 -2.16 7.02 13.40
N SER A 54 -2.24 8.34 13.56
CA SER A 54 -3.46 9.08 13.92
C SER A 54 -4.14 9.72 12.71
N VAL A 55 -3.90 9.18 11.51
CA VAL A 55 -4.45 9.69 10.26
C VAL A 55 -5.06 8.56 9.42
N SER A 56 -6.17 8.86 8.77
CA SER A 56 -6.75 8.07 7.69
C SER A 56 -6.27 8.62 6.35
N ARG A 57 -6.02 7.73 5.39
CA ARG A 57 -5.64 8.11 4.02
C ARG A 57 -6.61 7.51 3.02
N GLN A 58 -7.24 8.38 2.25
CA GLN A 58 -8.07 8.02 1.12
C GLN A 58 -7.29 8.22 -0.16
N ILE A 59 -7.23 7.20 -1.02
CA ILE A 59 -6.56 7.26 -2.32
C ILE A 59 -7.63 7.20 -3.40
N SER A 60 -7.72 8.24 -4.19
CA SER A 60 -8.61 8.32 -5.34
C SER A 60 -7.81 8.35 -6.65
N ALA A 61 -8.42 7.91 -7.74
CA ALA A 61 -7.86 8.00 -9.08
C ALA A 61 -8.82 8.72 -10.03
N ARG A 62 -8.27 9.40 -11.02
CA ARG A 62 -9.02 9.89 -12.19
C ARG A 62 -8.25 9.58 -13.46
N THR A 63 -8.95 9.43 -14.57
CA THR A 63 -8.36 9.08 -15.86
C THR A 63 -8.48 10.21 -16.85
N GLU A 64 -7.54 10.27 -17.79
CA GLU A 64 -7.61 11.11 -18.97
C GLU A 64 -7.70 10.22 -20.22
N ALA A 65 -8.74 10.44 -21.02
CA ALA A 65 -9.00 9.77 -22.28
C ALA A 65 -9.16 10.80 -23.42
N THR A 66 -9.01 10.35 -24.66
CA THR A 66 -9.33 11.16 -25.84
C THR A 66 -10.64 10.66 -26.43
N SER A 67 -11.60 11.57 -26.57
CA SER A 67 -12.89 11.29 -27.20
C SER A 67 -12.75 11.10 -28.72
N SER A 68 -13.78 10.55 -29.36
CA SER A 68 -13.83 10.34 -30.81
C SER A 68 -13.68 11.64 -31.62
N ASN A 69 -14.02 12.78 -31.03
CA ASN A 69 -13.83 14.11 -31.62
C ASN A 69 -12.44 14.72 -31.37
N GLY A 70 -11.50 13.95 -30.78
CA GLY A 70 -10.15 14.40 -30.45
C GLY A 70 -10.03 15.25 -29.18
N SER A 71 -11.13 15.54 -28.47
CA SER A 71 -11.08 16.30 -27.23
C SER A 71 -10.58 15.45 -26.06
N LYS A 72 -9.88 16.09 -25.11
CA LYS A 72 -9.49 15.45 -23.85
C LYS A 72 -10.69 15.37 -22.92
N GLN A 73 -10.98 14.19 -22.41
CA GLN A 73 -11.99 13.93 -21.39
C GLN A 73 -11.29 13.47 -20.11
N VAL A 74 -11.58 14.15 -19.01
CA VAL A 74 -11.08 13.80 -17.68
C VAL A 74 -12.25 13.26 -16.86
N SER A 75 -12.09 12.09 -16.25
CA SER A 75 -13.13 11.50 -15.41
C SER A 75 -13.26 12.21 -14.07
N ASP A 76 -14.35 11.92 -13.37
CA ASP A 76 -14.46 12.18 -11.94
C ASP A 76 -13.45 11.34 -11.14
N TRP A 77 -13.29 11.70 -9.86
CA TRP A 77 -12.46 10.95 -8.94
C TRP A 77 -13.18 9.67 -8.49
N PHE A 78 -12.56 8.53 -8.79
CA PHE A 78 -12.94 7.21 -8.29
C PHE A 78 -12.18 6.87 -7.01
N ASP A 79 -12.87 6.40 -5.98
CA ASP A 79 -12.26 6.07 -4.68
C ASP A 79 -11.73 4.62 -4.66
N LEU A 80 -10.40 4.48 -4.74
CA LEU A 80 -9.73 3.18 -4.69
C LEU A 80 -9.75 2.58 -3.28
N THR A 81 -9.80 3.42 -2.24
CA THR A 81 -9.84 2.99 -0.84
C THR A 81 -11.21 2.46 -0.46
N ALA A 82 -12.28 3.00 -1.05
CA ALA A 82 -13.64 2.49 -0.86
C ALA A 82 -13.79 1.05 -1.37
N VAL A 83 -13.14 0.71 -2.49
CA VAL A 83 -13.11 -0.67 -3.02
C VAL A 83 -12.52 -1.64 -2.00
N ASP A 84 -11.34 -1.31 -1.43
CA ASP A 84 -10.71 -2.18 -0.42
C ASP A 84 -11.52 -2.26 0.87
N SER A 85 -12.14 -1.15 1.29
CA SER A 85 -12.95 -1.12 2.50
C SER A 85 -14.19 -2.01 2.34
N ALA A 86 -14.86 -1.98 1.19
CA ALA A 86 -16.04 -2.77 0.92
C ALA A 86 -15.76 -4.29 0.91
N ASP A 87 -14.59 -4.72 0.43
CA ASP A 87 -14.20 -6.13 0.43
C ASP A 87 -13.88 -6.68 1.84
N VAL A 88 -13.64 -5.77 2.78
CA VAL A 88 -13.32 -6.07 4.18
C VAL A 88 -14.55 -5.97 5.06
N GLU A 89 -15.43 -5.00 4.78
CA GLU A 89 -16.65 -4.79 5.53
C GLU A 89 -17.53 -6.04 5.50
N HIS A 90 -18.04 -6.45 6.67
CA HIS A 90 -18.89 -7.64 6.83
C HIS A 90 -18.27 -8.99 6.40
N ASN A 91 -16.97 -9.02 6.10
CA ASN A 91 -16.26 -10.25 5.75
C ASN A 91 -15.62 -10.88 7.00
N ILE A 92 -15.94 -12.14 7.29
CA ILE A 92 -15.44 -12.86 8.48
C ILE A 92 -13.96 -13.25 8.30
N PHE A 93 -13.51 -13.41 7.06
CA PHE A 93 -12.14 -13.80 6.71
C PHE A 93 -11.61 -12.92 5.56
N PRO A 94 -11.43 -11.61 5.78
CA PRO A 94 -11.02 -10.71 4.72
C PRO A 94 -9.59 -11.03 4.27
N SER A 95 -9.36 -10.96 2.97
CA SER A 95 -8.03 -11.18 2.39
C SER A 95 -7.04 -10.13 2.91
N HIS A 96 -5.92 -10.59 3.50
CA HIS A 96 -4.83 -9.69 3.88
C HIS A 96 -4.23 -8.95 2.68
N THR A 97 -4.24 -9.57 1.51
CA THR A 97 -3.80 -8.93 0.27
C THR A 97 -4.69 -7.75 -0.05
N THR A 98 -6.02 -7.93 -0.06
CA THR A 98 -6.97 -6.85 -0.34
C THR A 98 -6.82 -5.69 0.66
N GLN A 99 -6.75 -6.00 1.95
CA GLN A 99 -6.58 -5.00 3.01
C GLN A 99 -5.29 -4.15 2.88
N ASN A 100 -4.22 -4.75 2.38
CA ASN A 100 -2.88 -4.17 2.50
C ASN A 100 -2.26 -3.77 1.17
N MET A 101 -2.77 -4.22 0.02
CA MET A 101 -2.12 -4.04 -1.27
C MET A 101 -1.94 -2.55 -1.61
N LEU A 102 -3.03 -1.79 -1.63
CA LEU A 102 -3.00 -0.36 -1.94
C LEU A 102 -2.26 0.43 -0.86
N ARG A 103 -2.54 0.13 0.42
CA ARG A 103 -1.89 0.78 1.56
C ARG A 103 -0.38 0.62 1.52
N ARG A 104 0.12 -0.60 1.32
CA ARG A 104 1.56 -0.90 1.22
C ARG A 104 2.19 -0.29 -0.02
N ALA A 105 1.51 -0.34 -1.17
CA ALA A 105 1.99 0.32 -2.38
C ALA A 105 2.20 1.82 -2.16
N TRP A 106 1.24 2.48 -1.50
CA TRP A 106 1.36 3.89 -1.11
C TRP A 106 2.49 4.15 -0.11
N THR A 107 2.59 3.38 0.98
CA THR A 107 3.66 3.55 1.97
C THR A 107 5.03 3.39 1.33
N SER A 108 5.23 2.35 0.52
CA SER A 108 6.50 2.14 -0.19
C SER A 108 6.79 3.23 -1.23
N TYR A 109 5.76 3.73 -1.92
CA TYR A 109 5.92 4.89 -2.82
C TYR A 109 6.40 6.12 -2.06
N LEU A 110 5.77 6.44 -0.93
CA LEU A 110 6.11 7.59 -0.09
C LEU A 110 7.54 7.48 0.47
N GLU A 111 7.93 6.30 0.95
CA GLU A 111 9.28 6.04 1.48
C GLU A 111 10.37 6.24 0.40
N THR A 112 10.09 5.94 -0.87
CA THR A 112 11.08 6.09 -1.94
C THR A 112 11.05 7.41 -2.71
N HIS A 113 9.93 8.16 -2.69
CA HIS A 113 9.76 9.42 -3.43
C HIS A 113 9.74 10.66 -2.54
N GLY A 114 9.60 10.52 -1.21
CA GLY A 114 9.55 11.66 -0.31
C GLY A 114 8.44 12.65 -0.71
N GLY A 115 8.78 13.91 -0.97
CA GLY A 115 7.83 14.98 -1.30
C GLY A 115 7.83 15.46 -2.76
N ASP A 116 8.76 15.03 -3.61
CA ASP A 116 8.91 15.57 -4.97
C ASP A 116 8.38 14.65 -6.09
N ASP A 117 7.90 13.46 -5.72
CA ASP A 117 7.30 12.46 -6.61
C ASP A 117 8.23 11.97 -7.74
N ARG A 118 9.55 12.15 -7.60
CA ARG A 118 10.54 11.73 -8.61
C ARG A 118 11.19 10.39 -8.26
N SER A 119 11.24 9.49 -9.25
CA SER A 119 11.88 8.18 -9.07
C SER A 119 13.40 8.26 -9.27
N TYR A 120 14.16 8.48 -8.20
CA TYR A 120 15.64 8.55 -8.26
C TYR A 120 16.36 7.19 -8.26
N SER A 121 15.62 6.09 -8.13
CA SER A 121 16.19 4.74 -8.09
C SER A 121 15.31 3.73 -8.83
N ALA A 122 15.90 2.60 -9.23
CA ALA A 122 15.14 1.49 -9.81
C ALA A 122 14.04 0.99 -8.86
N ARG A 123 14.29 1.01 -7.54
CA ARG A 123 13.29 0.66 -6.52
C ARG A 123 12.14 1.66 -6.47
N ALA A 124 12.44 2.96 -6.56
CA ALA A 124 11.41 4.00 -6.63
C ALA A 124 10.55 3.83 -7.89
N ALA A 125 11.19 3.64 -9.06
CA ALA A 125 10.48 3.41 -10.32
C ALA A 125 9.58 2.15 -10.27
N MET A 126 10.06 1.08 -9.63
CA MET A 126 9.29 -0.14 -9.42
C MET A 126 8.05 0.12 -8.56
N PHE A 127 8.17 0.83 -7.43
CA PHE A 127 7.00 1.13 -6.58
C PHE A 127 6.03 2.12 -7.22
N GLN A 128 6.52 3.08 -8.01
CA GLN A 128 5.64 3.92 -8.84
C GLN A 128 4.84 3.07 -9.82
N LYS A 129 5.51 2.17 -10.55
CA LYS A 129 4.84 1.26 -11.49
C LYS A 129 3.82 0.39 -10.77
N TYR A 130 4.18 -0.16 -9.61
CA TYR A 130 3.30 -1.00 -8.82
C TYR A 130 2.03 -0.27 -8.37
N LEU A 131 2.17 0.94 -7.78
CA LEU A 131 1.03 1.75 -7.36
C LEU A 131 0.14 2.16 -8.54
N ARG A 132 0.75 2.57 -9.67
CA ARG A 132 0.02 2.87 -10.91
C ARG A 132 -0.76 1.66 -11.40
N ASN A 133 -0.16 0.48 -11.44
CA ASN A 133 -0.80 -0.73 -11.96
C ASN A 133 -2.01 -1.13 -11.11
N ILE A 134 -1.94 -1.05 -9.78
CA ILE A 134 -3.09 -1.26 -8.88
C ILE A 134 -4.25 -0.30 -9.23
N ALA A 135 -3.93 0.98 -9.41
CA ALA A 135 -4.93 1.99 -9.74
C ALA A 135 -5.57 1.72 -11.11
N VAL A 136 -4.76 1.38 -12.12
CA VAL A 136 -5.22 1.04 -13.48
C VAL A 136 -6.13 -0.17 -13.47
N GLU A 137 -5.74 -1.24 -12.77
CA GLU A 137 -6.52 -2.48 -12.67
C GLU A 137 -7.90 -2.21 -12.06
N ARG A 138 -7.95 -1.49 -10.93
CA ARG A 138 -9.20 -1.17 -10.23
C ARG A 138 -10.10 -0.23 -11.01
N VAL A 139 -9.53 0.80 -11.64
CA VAL A 139 -10.32 1.71 -12.49
C VAL A 139 -10.88 0.95 -13.69
N SER A 140 -10.07 0.09 -14.33
CA SER A 140 -10.53 -0.69 -15.49
C SER A 140 -11.63 -1.69 -15.12
N ALA A 141 -11.61 -2.23 -13.90
CA ALA A 141 -12.67 -3.10 -13.38
C ALA A 141 -13.97 -2.33 -13.08
N HIS A 142 -13.88 -1.08 -12.61
CA HIS A 142 -15.05 -0.25 -12.28
C HIS A 142 -15.67 0.44 -13.52
N GLN A 143 -14.85 0.95 -14.42
CA GLN A 143 -15.25 1.64 -15.65
C GLN A 143 -14.48 1.05 -16.84
N PRO A 144 -15.05 0.02 -17.49
CA PRO A 144 -14.44 -0.57 -18.68
C PRO A 144 -14.37 0.46 -19.80
N GLY A 145 -13.16 0.81 -20.23
CA GLY A 145 -12.94 1.76 -21.32
C GLY A 145 -11.47 2.15 -21.46
N PRO A 146 -11.02 2.55 -22.66
CA PRO A 146 -9.64 2.96 -22.84
C PRO A 146 -9.39 4.35 -22.24
N PHE A 147 -8.29 4.47 -21.51
CA PHE A 147 -7.73 5.75 -21.06
C PHE A 147 -6.23 5.76 -21.25
N GLN A 148 -5.65 6.94 -21.45
CA GLN A 148 -4.25 7.10 -21.84
C GLN A 148 -3.37 7.53 -20.66
N ALA A 149 -3.99 8.10 -19.63
CA ALA A 149 -3.29 8.47 -18.41
C ALA A 149 -4.18 8.34 -17.18
N ILE A 150 -3.54 8.20 -16.03
CA ILE A 150 -4.17 8.13 -14.72
C ILE A 150 -3.46 9.08 -13.77
N GLN A 151 -4.24 9.77 -12.94
CA GLN A 151 -3.73 10.60 -11.86
C GLN A 151 -4.31 10.12 -10.53
N LEU A 152 -3.45 10.03 -9.52
CA LEU A 152 -3.86 9.69 -8.16
C LEU A 152 -3.90 10.94 -7.28
N ARG A 153 -4.81 10.93 -6.32
CA ARG A 153 -4.91 11.90 -5.23
C ARG A 153 -4.94 11.16 -3.92
N VAL A 154 -4.13 11.60 -2.96
CA VAL A 154 -4.15 11.09 -1.59
C VAL A 154 -4.62 12.19 -0.67
N THR A 155 -5.74 11.94 0.01
CA THR A 155 -6.29 12.82 1.03
C THR A 155 -6.02 12.21 2.40
N THR A 156 -5.25 12.92 3.22
CA THR A 156 -4.86 12.52 4.58
C THR A 156 -5.66 13.33 5.57
N GLN A 157 -6.46 12.65 6.40
CA GLN A 157 -7.35 13.25 7.38
C GLN A 157 -6.97 12.75 8.77
N PRO A 158 -6.85 13.63 9.78
CA PRO A 158 -6.66 13.18 11.15
C PRO A 158 -7.85 12.35 11.63
N ILE A 159 -7.55 11.27 12.35
CA ILE A 159 -8.55 10.46 13.03
C ILE A 159 -9.00 11.25 14.26
N ALA A 160 -10.29 11.54 14.34
CA ALA A 160 -10.86 12.21 15.50
C ALA A 160 -10.62 11.36 16.76
N GLY A 161 -10.11 11.99 17.81
CA GLY A 161 -10.00 11.34 19.12
C GLY A 161 -11.40 10.98 19.66
N SER A 162 -11.51 9.87 20.38
CA SER A 162 -12.76 9.54 21.07
C SER A 162 -13.12 10.63 22.09
N PRO A 163 -14.39 11.07 22.17
CA PRO A 163 -14.84 12.02 23.19
C PRO A 163 -14.61 11.52 24.64
N HIS A 164 -14.46 10.21 24.81
CA HIS A 164 -14.24 9.56 26.11
C HIS A 164 -12.77 9.19 26.39
N ALA A 165 -11.84 9.58 25.50
CA ALA A 165 -10.42 9.30 25.69
C ALA A 165 -9.88 10.04 26.92
N ARG A 166 -9.56 9.31 27.99
CA ARG A 166 -8.89 9.81 29.21
C ARG A 166 -7.35 9.80 29.08
N GLY A 167 -6.85 9.99 27.87
CA GLY A 167 -5.41 9.99 27.56
C GLY A 167 -4.86 11.41 27.38
N PRO A 168 -3.54 11.60 27.48
CA PRO A 168 -2.89 12.91 27.30
C PRO A 168 -2.86 13.39 25.84
N TYR A 169 -3.38 12.59 24.91
CA TYR A 169 -3.35 12.89 23.47
C TYR A 169 -4.58 13.69 23.07
N PRO A 170 -4.43 14.99 22.76
CA PRO A 170 -5.54 15.81 22.29
C PRO A 170 -6.07 15.28 20.96
N ALA A 171 -7.38 15.41 20.73
CA ALA A 171 -7.98 15.13 19.43
C ALA A 171 -7.24 15.93 18.34
N ALA A 172 -6.72 15.24 17.33
CA ALA A 172 -5.93 15.86 16.28
C ALA A 172 -6.82 16.83 15.48
N LYS A 173 -6.57 18.14 15.60
CA LYS A 173 -7.20 19.22 14.82
C LYS A 173 -6.29 19.67 13.67
N ALA A 174 -5.60 18.76 13.01
CA ALA A 174 -4.80 19.13 11.84
C ALA A 174 -5.71 19.31 10.61
N PRO A 175 -5.35 20.20 9.66
CA PRO A 175 -6.10 20.34 8.43
C PRO A 175 -6.03 19.06 7.59
N VAL A 176 -7.01 18.86 6.71
CA VAL A 176 -6.97 17.80 5.71
C VAL A 176 -5.88 18.12 4.69
N GLU A 177 -4.90 17.24 4.56
CA GLU A 177 -3.83 17.38 3.57
C GLU A 177 -4.19 16.63 2.29
N THR A 178 -4.01 17.26 1.14
CA THR A 178 -4.25 16.63 -0.16
C THR A 178 -2.99 16.69 -1.01
N ARG A 179 -2.51 15.51 -1.44
CA ARG A 179 -1.39 15.36 -2.36
C ARG A 179 -1.88 14.83 -3.70
N TYR A 180 -1.56 15.55 -4.77
CA TYR A 180 -1.80 15.11 -6.14
C TYR A 180 -0.53 14.52 -6.70
N LEU A 181 -0.58 13.27 -7.14
CA LEU A 181 0.55 12.64 -7.80
C LEU A 181 0.67 13.13 -9.26
N PRO A 182 1.84 12.99 -9.88
CA PRO A 182 2.01 13.26 -11.30
C PRO A 182 1.03 12.46 -12.15
N LEU A 183 0.62 13.04 -13.28
CA LEU A 183 -0.17 12.33 -14.28
C LEU A 183 0.72 11.25 -14.93
N TRP A 184 0.36 9.98 -14.78
CA TRP A 184 1.12 8.88 -15.33
C TRP A 184 0.46 8.34 -16.59
N LYS A 185 1.25 8.19 -17.66
CA LYS A 185 0.81 7.52 -18.87
C LYS A 185 0.56 6.04 -18.62
N VAL A 186 -0.48 5.52 -19.26
CA VAL A 186 -0.90 4.12 -19.21
C VAL A 186 -0.77 3.57 -20.64
N THR A 187 -0.13 2.42 -20.78
CA THR A 187 -0.09 1.72 -22.07
C THR A 187 -1.42 0.98 -22.29
N PRO A 188 -1.84 0.72 -23.55
CA PRO A 188 -3.09 0.01 -23.84
C PRO A 188 -3.23 -1.36 -23.16
N ASN A 189 -2.10 -1.96 -22.74
CA ASN A 189 -2.01 -3.25 -22.06
C ASN A 189 -1.68 -3.13 -20.55
N GLY A 190 -1.79 -1.94 -19.95
CA GLY A 190 -1.66 -1.75 -18.51
C GLY A 190 -0.26 -2.00 -17.91
N ASN A 191 0.83 -1.79 -18.65
CA ASN A 191 2.21 -1.98 -18.13
C ASN A 191 3.26 -1.00 -18.67
#